data_AF-A0A7H9FIN3-F1
#
_entry.id   AF-A0A7H9FIN3-F1
#
_cell.length_a   1.000
_cell.length_b   1.000
_cell.length_c   1.000
_cell.angle_alpha   90.00
_cell.angle_beta   90.00
_cell.angle_gamma   90.00
#
_symmetry.space_group_name_H-M   'P 1'
#
loop_
_entity.id
_entity.type
_entity.pdbx_description
1 polymer ?
#
loop_
_entity_poly.entity_id
_entity_poly.type
_entity_poly.pdbx_seq_one_letter_code
_entity_poly.pdbx_strand_id
1 'polypeptide(L)'
;MKQQLVSDEMYNVELLSVLCAIAVVYVVHNDYKHMISLVKKMNEILSVTTLQVYKPGISVFEAKCYLYFENDKNKAKELYHSATILAEQFDDKVLENEKII
;
A
#
# COMPACT_ATOMS: atom_id res chain seq x y z
N MET A 1 3.93 -24.23 18.03
CA MET A 1 4.27 -23.91 16.64
C MET A 1 3.14 -23.20 15.89
N LYS A 2 1.95 -23.80 15.68
CA LYS A 2 0.83 -23.12 14.99
C LYS A 2 0.36 -21.82 15.66
N GLN A 3 0.32 -21.78 16.99
CA GLN A 3 -0.10 -20.59 17.74
C GLN A 3 0.89 -19.41 17.62
N GLN A 4 2.19 -19.67 17.49
CA GLN A 4 3.19 -18.63 17.27
C GLN A 4 3.06 -18.03 15.87
N LEU A 5 2.92 -18.87 14.83
CA LEU A 5 2.71 -18.40 13.46
C LEU A 5 1.45 -17.51 13.34
N VAL A 6 0.34 -17.89 13.99
CA VAL A 6 -0.88 -17.06 14.03
C VAL A 6 -0.64 -15.74 14.77
N SER A 7 0.12 -15.77 15.88
CA SER A 7 0.47 -14.57 16.64
C SER A 7 1.35 -13.60 15.85
N ASP A 8 2.34 -14.13 15.11
CA ASP A 8 3.25 -13.34 14.30
C ASP A 8 2.52 -12.70 13.11
N GLU A 9 1.60 -13.42 12.46
CA GLU A 9 0.76 -12.86 11.40
C GLU A 9 -0.18 -11.76 11.94
N MET A 10 -0.76 -11.94 13.12
CA MET A 10 -1.61 -10.92 13.76
C MET A 10 -0.83 -9.65 14.10
N TYR A 11 0.40 -9.80 14.59
CA TYR A 11 1.30 -8.67 14.80
C TYR A 11 1.61 -7.94 13.47
N ASN A 12 1.85 -8.68 12.39
CA ASN A 12 2.11 -8.10 11.08
C ASN A 12 0.90 -7.34 10.50
N VAL A 13 -0.32 -7.81 10.78
CA VAL A 13 -1.58 -7.10 10.44
C VAL A 13 -1.65 -5.76 11.16
N GLU A 14 -1.41 -5.72 12.47
CA GLU A 14 -1.43 -4.48 13.26
C GLU A 14 -0.35 -3.52 12.79
N LEU A 15 0.86 -4.02 12.54
CA LEU A 15 1.97 -3.23 12.03
C LEU A 15 1.63 -2.60 10.68
N LEU A 16 1.18 -3.38 9.69
CA LEU A 16 0.80 -2.85 8.37
C LEU A 16 -0.36 -1.86 8.48
N SER A 17 -1.36 -2.13 9.32
CA SER A 17 -2.48 -1.20 9.55
C SER A 17 -2.02 0.16 10.04
N VAL A 18 -1.09 0.20 11.02
CA VAL A 18 -0.52 1.45 11.53
C VAL A 18 0.32 2.16 10.45
N LEU A 19 1.13 1.43 9.69
CA LEU A 19 1.91 2.01 8.60
C LEU A 19 1.01 2.60 7.50
N CYS A 20 -0.10 1.95 7.16
CA CYS A 20 -1.09 2.52 6.25
C CYS A 20 -1.74 3.79 6.81
N ALA A 21 -2.08 3.82 8.11
CA ALA A 21 -2.61 5.03 8.74
C ALA A 21 -1.61 6.20 8.70
N ILE A 22 -0.32 5.93 8.92
CA ILE A 22 0.75 6.94 8.79
C ILE A 22 0.88 7.39 7.32
N ALA A 23 0.79 6.48 6.35
CA ALA A 23 0.81 6.83 4.94
C ALA A 23 -0.35 7.77 4.56
N VAL A 24 -1.55 7.54 5.10
CA VAL A 24 -2.69 8.46 4.94
C VAL A 24 -2.37 9.85 5.50
N VAL A 25 -1.71 9.95 6.66
CA VAL A 25 -1.28 11.25 7.21
C VAL A 25 -0.32 11.97 6.26
N TYR A 26 0.64 11.26 5.66
CA TYR A 26 1.52 11.84 4.64
C TYR A 26 0.74 12.34 3.42
N VAL A 27 -0.23 11.57 2.93
CA VAL A 27 -1.11 11.98 1.81
C VAL A 27 -1.86 13.26 2.17
N VAL A 28 -2.46 13.34 3.36
CA VAL A 28 -3.20 14.53 3.82
C VAL A 28 -2.32 15.77 3.86
N HIS A 29 -1.03 15.62 4.18
CA HIS A 29 -0.07 16.73 4.24
C HIS A 29 0.70 16.95 2.92
N ASN A 30 0.39 16.20 1.86
CA ASN A 30 1.13 16.19 0.59
C ASN A 30 2.64 15.94 0.74
N ASP A 31 3.05 15.20 1.77
CA ASP A 31 4.45 14.92 2.05
C ASP A 31 4.88 13.56 1.48
N TYR A 32 4.84 13.51 0.15
CA TYR A 32 5.16 12.31 -0.64
C TYR A 32 6.66 11.96 -0.61
N LYS A 33 7.53 12.97 -0.42
CA LYS A 33 8.97 12.79 -0.33
C LYS A 33 9.36 11.90 0.85
N HIS A 34 8.72 12.05 2.01
CA HIS A 34 8.98 11.18 3.16
C HIS A 34 8.18 9.89 3.10
N MET A 35 6.97 9.92 2.52
CA MET A 35 6.11 8.74 2.37
C MET A 35 6.77 7.59 1.59
N ILE A 36 7.59 7.87 0.57
CA ILE A 36 8.22 6.81 -0.24
C ILE A 36 9.06 5.83 0.60
N SER A 37 9.67 6.30 1.68
CA SER A 37 10.45 5.44 2.59
C SER A 37 9.55 4.48 3.39
N LEU A 38 8.36 4.94 3.78
CA LEU A 38 7.35 4.15 4.46
C LEU A 38 6.76 3.09 3.51
N VAL A 39 6.46 3.47 2.26
CA VAL A 39 5.98 2.56 1.22
C VAL A 39 6.98 1.43 0.95
N LYS A 40 8.28 1.74 0.88
CA LYS A 40 9.33 0.73 0.73
C LYS A 40 9.31 -0.29 1.89
N LYS A 41 9.21 0.18 3.13
CA LYS A 41 9.09 -0.70 4.31
C LYS A 41 7.85 -1.57 4.29
N MET A 42 6.70 -1.03 3.89
CA MET A 42 5.46 -1.82 3.74
C MET A 42 5.62 -2.92 2.67
N ASN A 43 6.25 -2.61 1.54
CA ASN A 43 6.56 -3.60 0.50
C ASN A 43 7.56 -4.67 0.98
N GLU A 44 8.56 -4.32 1.79
CA GLU A 44 9.48 -5.28 2.42
C GLU A 44 8.72 -6.25 3.35
N ILE A 45 7.82 -5.74 4.20
CA ILE A 45 6.98 -6.59 5.07
C ILE A 45 6.09 -7.51 4.23
N LEU A 46 5.49 -7.01 3.15
CA LEU A 46 4.70 -7.84 2.23
C LEU A 46 5.51 -8.96 1.58
N SER A 47 6.81 -8.77 1.36
CA SER A 47 7.65 -9.79 0.73
C SER A 47 7.89 -11.02 1.62
N VAL A 48 7.65 -10.90 2.93
CA VAL A 48 7.91 -11.95 3.93
C VAL A 48 6.66 -12.38 4.70
N THR A 49 5.47 -11.89 4.34
CA THR A 49 4.19 -12.19 5.01
C THR A 49 3.15 -12.73 4.03
N THR A 50 2.08 -13.34 4.55
CA THR A 50 0.96 -13.81 3.71
C THR A 50 -0.05 -12.72 3.39
N LEU A 51 0.18 -11.49 3.87
CA LEU A 51 -0.75 -10.35 3.86
C LEU A 51 -0.87 -9.63 2.51
N GLN A 52 -0.90 -10.37 1.40
CA GLN A 52 -0.95 -9.80 0.04
C GLN A 52 -2.19 -8.91 -0.22
N VAL A 53 -3.23 -9.04 0.62
CA VAL A 53 -4.42 -8.19 0.61
C VAL A 53 -4.12 -6.68 0.79
N TYR A 54 -2.96 -6.30 1.36
CA TYR A 54 -2.57 -4.88 1.47
C TYR A 54 -1.89 -4.34 0.20
N LYS A 55 -1.51 -5.21 -0.75
CA LYS A 55 -0.75 -4.82 -1.95
C LYS A 55 -1.46 -3.76 -2.81
N PRO A 56 -2.80 -3.81 -3.02
CA PRO A 56 -3.50 -2.75 -3.74
C PRO A 56 -3.32 -1.37 -3.10
N GLY A 57 -3.60 -1.24 -1.81
CA GLY A 57 -3.47 0.04 -1.08
C GLY A 57 -2.03 0.58 -1.05
N ILE A 58 -1.05 -0.31 -0.85
CA ILE A 58 0.37 0.08 -0.88
C ILE A 58 0.80 0.55 -2.28
N SER A 59 0.30 -0.10 -3.34
CA SER A 59 0.54 0.32 -4.73
C SER A 59 -0.05 1.70 -5.03
N VAL A 60 -1.21 2.04 -4.45
CA VAL A 60 -1.79 3.39 -4.53
C VAL A 60 -0.91 4.43 -3.85
N PHE A 61 -0.38 4.15 -2.65
CA PHE A 61 0.58 5.06 -2.01
C PHE A 61 1.84 5.24 -2.86
N GLU A 62 2.37 4.15 -3.42
CA GLU A 62 3.54 4.19 -4.29
C GLU A 62 3.28 5.03 -5.56
N ALA A 63 2.11 4.85 -6.19
CA ALA A 63 1.70 5.65 -7.34
C ALA A 63 1.63 7.14 -7.02
N LYS A 64 1.11 7.52 -5.84
CA LYS A 64 1.08 8.92 -5.36
C LYS A 64 2.50 9.48 -5.18
N CYS A 65 3.45 8.71 -4.67
CA CYS A 65 4.85 9.13 -4.60
C CYS A 65 5.44 9.42 -5.99
N TYR A 66 5.24 8.52 -6.95
CA TYR A 66 5.72 8.73 -8.31
C TYR A 66 5.06 9.95 -8.97
N LEU A 67 3.76 10.13 -8.78
CA LEU A 67 3.01 11.22 -9.39
C LEU A 67 3.42 12.59 -8.83
N TYR A 68 3.52 12.73 -7.51
CA TYR A 68 3.64 14.04 -6.85
C TYR A 68 5.06 14.39 -6.38
N PHE A 69 5.94 13.41 -6.18
CA PHE A 69 7.32 13.65 -5.77
C PHE A 69 8.33 13.40 -6.90
N GLU A 70 8.28 12.23 -7.55
CA GLU A 70 9.24 11.89 -8.61
C GLU A 70 8.83 12.43 -10.00
N ASN A 71 7.60 12.92 -10.13
CA ASN A 71 6.98 13.42 -11.37
C ASN A 71 7.00 12.40 -12.53
N ASP A 72 6.95 11.11 -12.21
CA ASP A 72 6.83 10.00 -13.17
C ASP A 72 5.37 9.57 -13.32
N LYS A 73 4.67 10.24 -14.24
CA LYS A 73 3.25 9.98 -14.50
C LYS A 73 3.00 8.60 -15.12
N ASN A 74 3.96 8.09 -15.89
CA ASN A 74 3.80 6.78 -16.54
C ASN A 74 3.83 5.69 -15.48
N LYS A 75 4.83 5.73 -14.59
CA LYS A 75 4.94 4.76 -13.51
C LYS A 75 3.79 4.84 -12.52
N ALA A 76 3.33 6.06 -12.20
CA ALA A 76 2.14 6.23 -11.39
C ALA A 76 0.92 5.54 -12.04
N LYS A 77 0.69 5.74 -13.34
CA LYS A 77 -0.42 5.12 -14.08
C LYS A 77 -0.35 3.59 -14.09
N GLU A 78 0.85 3.02 -14.28
CA GLU A 78 1.07 1.57 -14.26
C GLU A 78 0.75 0.97 -12.88
N LEU A 79 1.22 1.61 -11.81
CA LEU A 79 0.99 1.16 -10.43
C LEU A 79 -0.48 1.25 -10.07
N TYR A 80 -1.15 2.34 -10.44
CA TYR A 80 -2.57 2.52 -10.26
C TYR A 80 -3.39 1.46 -10.97
N HIS A 81 -3.09 1.20 -12.24
CA HIS A 81 -3.77 0.17 -13.02
C HIS A 81 -3.60 -1.23 -12.40
N SER A 82 -2.36 -1.54 -11.97
CA SER A 82 -2.06 -2.79 -11.27
C SER A 82 -2.82 -2.90 -9.95
N ALA A 83 -2.94 -1.80 -9.20
CA ALA A 83 -3.68 -1.76 -7.95
C ALA A 83 -5.17 -2.06 -8.13
N THR A 84 -5.79 -1.49 -9.18
CA THR A 84 -7.20 -1.77 -9.52
C THR A 84 -7.42 -3.25 -9.86
N ILE A 85 -6.57 -3.84 -10.71
CA ILE A 85 -6.66 -5.26 -11.07
C ILE A 85 -6.53 -6.13 -9.81
N LEU A 86 -5.59 -5.81 -8.91
CA LEU A 86 -5.41 -6.57 -7.68
C LEU A 86 -6.60 -6.40 -6.72
N ALA A 87 -7.17 -5.20 -6.61
CA ALA A 87 -8.35 -4.96 -5.77
C ALA A 87 -9.55 -5.79 -6.25
N GLU A 88 -9.78 -5.85 -7.56
CA GLU A 88 -10.82 -6.71 -8.17
C GLU A 88 -10.57 -8.20 -7.85
N GLN A 89 -9.31 -8.65 -7.92
CA GLN A 89 -8.95 -10.04 -7.58
C GLN A 89 -9.20 -10.40 -6.12
N PHE A 90 -9.12 -9.42 -5.21
CA PHE A 90 -9.38 -9.61 -3.78
C PHE A 90 -10.83 -9.31 -3.36
N ASP A 91 -11.73 -8.97 -4.29
CA ASP A 91 -13.11 -8.48 -4.02
C ASP A 91 -13.13 -7.25 -3.08
N ASP A 92 -12.11 -6.39 -3.19
CA ASP A 92 -11.97 -5.16 -2.39
C ASP A 92 -12.71 -3.98 -3.06
N LYS A 93 -13.97 -3.83 -2.68
CA LYS A 93 -14.90 -2.81 -3.20
C LYS A 93 -14.60 -1.38 -2.73
N VAL A 94 -13.67 -1.19 -1.79
CA VAL A 94 -13.35 0.15 -1.27
C VAL A 94 -12.45 0.90 -2.25
N LEU A 95 -11.49 0.20 -2.86
CA LEU A 95 -10.56 0.76 -3.84
C LEU A 95 -11.20 1.03 -5.21
N GLU A 96 -12.23 0.27 -5.61
CA GLU A 96 -12.97 0.50 -6.87
C GLU A 96 -13.59 1.90 -6.96
N ASN A 97 -13.89 2.53 -5.82
CA ASN A 97 -14.53 3.84 -5.74
C ASN A 97 -13.56 5.02 -5.61
N GLU A 98 -12.27 4.78 -5.35
CA GLU A 98 -11.27 5.84 -5.51
C GLU A 98 -11.08 6.07 -7.01
N LYS A 99 -11.69 7.13 -7.54
CA LYS A 99 -11.43 7.59 -8.92
C LYS A 99 -9.96 8.00 -9.04
N ILE A 100 -9.15 7.01 -9.35
CA ILE A 100 -7.81 7.20 -9.87
C ILE A 100 -7.97 7.88 -11.24
N ILE A 101 -7.30 9.03 -11.36
CA ILE A 101 -7.37 10.00 -12.46
C ILE A 101 -7.12 9.35 -13.82
#